data_AF-A0A6I1W0M7-F1
#
_entry.id   AF-A0A6I1W0M7-F1
#
_cell.length_a   1.000
_cell.length_b   1.000
_cell.length_c   1.000
_cell.angle_alpha   90.00
_cell.angle_beta   90.00
_cell.angle_gamma   90.00
#
_symmetry.space_group_name_H-M   'P 1'
#
loop_
_entity.id
_entity.type
_entity.pdbx_description
1 polymer ?
#
loop_
_entity_poly.entity_id
_entity_poly.type
_entity_poly.pdbx_seq_one_letter_code
_entity_poly.pdbx_strand_id
1 'polypeptide(L)'
;NLELSGTLNMVSDQVNAKLLVTLPVTNNLPLAALLVGGPAAGGAMFLLNKLIGDQVSRFASVQYSIQGPWNDPRITFDKPFEKN
;
A
#
# COMPACT_ATOMS: atom_id res chain seq x y z
N ASN A 1 2.40 8.22 2.15
CA ASN A 1 3.26 8.97 1.21
C ASN A 1 3.01 8.46 -0.19
N LEU A 2 3.02 9.34 -1.19
CA LEU A 2 2.84 9.00 -2.60
C LEU A 2 4.02 9.59 -3.38
N GLU A 3 4.77 8.75 -4.07
CA GLU A 3 5.92 9.17 -4.87
C GLU A 3 5.79 8.60 -6.28
N LEU A 4 5.88 9.47 -7.29
CA LEU A 4 5.83 9.09 -8.70
C LEU A 4 7.14 9.48 -9.37
N SER A 5 7.77 8.56 -10.08
CA SER A 5 9.03 8.79 -10.78
C SER A 5 9.04 8.09 -12.14
N GLY A 6 9.64 8.69 -13.15
CA GLY A 6 9.68 8.12 -14.50
C GLY A 6 9.74 9.17 -15.60
N THR A 7 9.34 8.77 -16.79
CA THR A 7 9.33 9.62 -17.98
C THR A 7 7.94 9.73 -18.58
N LEU A 8 7.63 10.93 -19.07
CA LEU A 8 6.47 11.21 -19.91
C LEU A 8 7.00 11.76 -21.23
N ASN A 9 6.79 11.01 -22.31
CA ASN A 9 7.10 11.44 -23.66
C ASN A 9 5.83 12.02 -24.30
N MET A 10 5.78 13.35 -24.41
CA MET A 10 4.65 14.07 -24.98
C MET A 10 4.55 13.96 -26.50
N VAL A 11 5.64 13.65 -27.20
CA VAL A 11 5.63 13.50 -28.67
C VAL A 11 4.98 12.18 -29.06
N SER A 12 5.22 11.12 -28.28
CA SER A 12 4.66 9.79 -28.52
C SER A 12 3.45 9.46 -27.64
N ASP A 13 3.01 10.41 -26.82
CA ASP A 13 1.96 10.22 -25.82
C ASP A 13 2.20 9.01 -24.89
N GLN A 14 3.45 8.69 -24.56
CA GLN A 14 3.79 7.51 -23.75
C GLN A 14 4.24 7.90 -22.35
N VAL A 15 3.80 7.15 -21.34
CA VAL A 15 4.30 7.19 -19.97
C VAL A 15 5.06 5.90 -19.65
N ASN A 16 6.15 6.03 -18.90
CA ASN A 16 6.81 4.93 -18.23
C ASN A 16 7.26 5.39 -16.85
N ALA A 17 6.48 5.02 -15.83
CA ALA A 17 6.68 5.51 -14.47
C ALA A 17 6.46 4.43 -13.40
N LYS A 18 7.03 4.67 -12.24
CA LYS A 18 6.84 3.90 -11.00
C LYS A 18 6.14 4.77 -9.98
N LEU A 19 5.02 4.27 -9.46
CA LEU A 19 4.26 4.87 -8.37
C LEU A 19 4.50 4.07 -7.09
N LEU A 20 5.18 4.68 -6.13
CA LEU A 20 5.40 4.15 -4.79
C LEU A 20 4.31 4.68 -3.86
N VAL A 21 3.55 3.76 -3.28
CA VAL A 21 2.51 4.06 -2.29
C VAL A 21 2.99 3.55 -0.93
N THR A 22 3.37 4.47 -0.05
CA THR A 22 3.73 4.14 1.33
C THR A 22 2.50 4.32 2.21
N LEU A 23 1.93 3.19 2.60
CA LEU A 23 0.81 3.13 3.53
C LEU A 23 1.37 3.22 4.96
N PRO A 24 0.84 4.13 5.80
CA PRO A 24 1.12 4.08 7.23
C PRO A 24 0.44 2.82 7.78
N VAL A 25 1.19 1.74 7.98
CA VAL A 25 0.72 0.61 8.78
C VAL A 25 0.98 0.95 10.24
N THR A 26 0.22 1.94 10.71
CA THR A 26 -0.01 2.11 12.15
C THR A 26 -0.68 0.84 12.63
N ASN A 27 -0.30 0.37 13.82
CA ASN A 27 -1.00 -0.69 14.51
C ASN A 27 -2.35 -0.16 15.06
N ASN A 28 -3.13 0.54 14.24
CA ASN A 28 -4.43 1.07 14.61
C ASN A 28 -5.48 -0.05 14.47
N LEU A 29 -6.33 -0.15 15.48
CA LEU A 29 -7.36 -1.20 15.54
C LEU A 29 -8.26 -1.29 14.29
N PRO A 30 -8.64 -0.19 13.61
CA PRO A 30 -9.55 -0.28 12.48
C PRO A 30 -9.02 -1.13 11.31
N LEU A 31 -7.77 -0.91 10.87
CA LEU A 31 -7.18 -1.68 9.78
C LEU A 31 -6.91 -3.13 10.19
N ALA A 32 -6.48 -3.35 11.44
CA ALA A 32 -6.25 -4.70 11.96
C ALA A 32 -7.56 -5.53 12.02
N ALA A 33 -8.67 -4.92 12.43
CA ALA A 33 -9.98 -5.57 12.46
C ALA A 33 -10.49 -5.94 11.06
N LEU A 34 -10.20 -5.11 10.04
CA LEU A 34 -10.55 -5.39 8.65
C LEU A 34 -9.77 -6.60 8.10
N LEU A 35 -8.48 -6.73 8.41
CA LEU A 35 -7.65 -7.85 7.94
C LEU A 35 -7.99 -9.19 8.63
N VAL A 36 -8.41 -9.16 9.90
CA VAL A 36 -8.71 -10.36 10.70
C VAL A 36 -10.14 -10.87 10.51
N GLY A 37 -10.99 -10.15 9.77
CA GLY A 37 -12.32 -10.65 9.38
C GLY A 37 -13.49 -10.13 10.23
N GLY A 38 -13.45 -8.86 10.66
CA GLY A 38 -14.61 -8.16 11.22
C GLY A 38 -15.04 -8.60 12.64
N PRO A 39 -15.97 -7.85 13.28
CA PRO A 39 -16.32 -8.01 14.68
C PRO A 39 -17.31 -9.16 14.93
N ALA A 40 -17.00 -10.36 14.45
CA ALA A 40 -17.81 -11.54 14.73
C ALA A 40 -17.22 -12.32 15.92
N ALA A 41 -17.96 -12.25 17.04
CA ALA A 41 -17.87 -13.11 18.22
C ALA A 41 -16.56 -13.05 19.05
N GLY A 42 -16.57 -12.28 20.14
CA GLY A 42 -15.65 -12.47 21.29
C GLY A 42 -14.37 -11.61 21.36
N GLY A 43 -14.07 -10.79 20.36
CA GLY A 43 -12.78 -10.08 20.24
C GLY A 43 -12.53 -8.87 21.15
N ALA A 44 -13.54 -8.34 21.87
CA ALA A 44 -13.42 -7.07 22.60
C ALA A 44 -12.40 -7.08 23.75
N MET A 45 -12.24 -8.22 24.45
CA MET A 45 -11.26 -8.34 25.55
C MET A 45 -9.80 -8.46 25.07
N PHE A 46 -9.56 -8.91 23.83
CA PHE A 46 -8.21 -9.05 23.27
C PHE A 46 -7.65 -7.73 22.71
N LEU A 47 -8.51 -6.81 22.28
CA LEU A 47 -8.10 -5.50 21.74
C LEU A 47 -7.58 -4.55 22.83
N LEU A 48 -8.10 -4.65 24.06
CA LEU A 48 -7.77 -3.74 25.18
C LEU A 48 -6.28 -3.76 25.54
N ASN A 49 -5.67 -4.93 25.65
CA ASN A 49 -4.24 -5.04 25.98
C ASN A 49 -3.31 -4.62 24.84
N LYS A 50 -3.76 -4.73 23.58
CA LYS A 50 -2.94 -4.42 22.40
C LYS A 50 -2.95 -2.92 22.04
N LEU A 51 -3.95 -2.18 22.51
CA LEU A 51 -4.07 -0.73 22.37
C LEU A 51 -3.03 0.07 23.16
N ILE A 52 -2.65 -0.45 24.33
CA ILE A 52 -1.85 0.29 25.31
C ILE A 52 -0.35 0.06 25.09
N GLY A 53 0.03 -1.03 24.42
CA GLY A 53 1.37 -1.59 24.49
C GLY A 53 2.42 -1.03 23.52
N ASP A 54 2.19 -1.07 22.21
CA ASP A 54 3.28 -0.83 21.25
C ASP A 54 2.80 -0.08 20.00
N GLN A 55 3.05 1.23 19.97
CA GLN A 55 2.85 2.06 18.79
C GLN A 55 4.13 2.13 17.95
N VAL A 56 4.53 1.00 17.35
CA VAL A 56 5.53 1.05 16.28
C VAL A 56 4.80 1.30 14.97
N SER A 57 4.96 2.50 14.42
CA SER A 57 4.52 2.79 13.05
C SER A 57 5.44 2.02 12.11
N ARG A 58 4.93 0.96 11.47
CA ARG A 58 5.60 0.35 10.34
C ARG A 58 5.10 1.05 9.07
N PHE A 59 5.93 1.09 8.04
CA PHE A 59 5.53 1.58 6.73
C PHE A 59 5.54 0.40 5.77
N ALA A 60 4.41 0.16 5.10
CA ALA A 60 4.31 -0.82 4.03
C ALA A 60 4.32 -0.04 2.72
N SER A 61 5.34 -0.24 1.90
CA SER A 61 5.45 0.40 0.60
C SER A 61 5.10 -0.59 -0.50
N VAL A 62 4.22 -0.17 -1.40
CA VAL A 62 3.71 -0.94 -2.53
C VAL A 62 4.12 -0.19 -3.79
N GLN A 63 4.75 -0.86 -4.76
CA GLN A 63 5.16 -0.25 -6.02
C GLN A 63 4.24 -0.69 -7.17
N TYR A 64 3.82 0.27 -7.96
CA TYR A 64 3.07 0.05 -9.21
C TYR A 64 3.87 0.57 -10.40
N SER A 65 3.79 -0.15 -11.51
CA SER A 65 4.32 0.26 -12.80
C SER A 65 3.19 0.85 -13.64
N ILE A 66 3.44 2.01 -14.25
CA ILE A 66 2.51 2.74 -15.10
C ILE A 66 3.16 2.86 -16.48
N GLN A 67 2.61 2.18 -17.49
CA GLN A 67 3.20 2.11 -18.82
C GLN A 67 2.15 2.22 -19.92
N GLY A 68 2.52 2.83 -21.05
CA GLY A 68 1.67 2.90 -22.25
C GLY A 68 1.17 4.31 -22.54
N PRO A 69 0.05 4.47 -23.28
CA PRO A 69 -0.53 5.77 -23.59
C PRO A 69 -0.88 6.55 -22.31
N TRP A 70 -0.52 7.83 -22.21
CA TRP A 70 -0.77 8.59 -20.95
C TRP A 70 -2.27 8.83 -20.67
N ASN A 71 -3.12 8.72 -21.69
CA ASN A 71 -4.58 8.83 -21.58
C ASN A 71 -5.26 7.53 -21.12
N ASP A 72 -4.64 6.38 -21.33
CA ASP A 72 -5.10 5.06 -20.87
C ASP A 72 -3.89 4.16 -20.54
N PRO A 73 -3.13 4.49 -19.49
CA PRO A 73 -1.92 3.76 -19.17
C PRO A 73 -2.27 2.45 -18.45
N ARG A 74 -1.51 1.41 -18.75
CA ARG A 74 -1.61 0.14 -18.03
C ARG A 74 -0.93 0.28 -16.67
N ILE A 75 -1.68 0.01 -15.61
CA ILE A 75 -1.18 0.01 -14.23
C ILE A 75 -1.04 -1.43 -13.77
N THR A 76 0.16 -1.81 -13.33
CA THR A 76 0.45 -3.17 -12.82
C THR A 76 1.14 -3.11 -11.48
N PHE A 77 0.75 -4.00 -10.57
CA PHE A 77 1.46 -4.19 -9.31
C PHE A 77 2.79 -4.90 -9.56
N ASP A 78 3.90 -4.27 -9.15
CA ASP A 78 5.19 -4.95 -9.08
C ASP A 78 5.21 -5.76 -7.78
N LYS A 79 5.10 -7.09 -7.88
CA LYS A 79 5.28 -7.95 -6.70
C LYS A 79 6.66 -7.67 -6.10
N PRO A 80 6.76 -7.35 -4.79
CA PRO A 80 8.05 -7.26 -4.14
C PRO A 80 8.75 -8.60 -4.31
N PHE A 81 9.97 -8.58 -4.85
CA PHE A 81 10.77 -9.78 -5.06
C PHE A 81 10.85 -10.58 -3.75
N GLU A 82 10.41 -11.84 -3.77
CA GLU A 82 10.83 -12.80 -2.77
C GLU A 82 12.35 -12.94 -2.92
N LYS A 83 13.08 -12.37 -1.96
CA LYS A 83 14.52 -12.58 -1.85
C LYS A 83 14.69 -14.01 -1.34
N ASN A 84 15.07 -14.93 -2.23
CA ASN A 84 15.59 -16.25 -1.85
C ASN A 84 16.81 -16.11 -0.95
#